data_AF-A0A6I5CJD9-F1
#
_entry.id   AF-A0A6I5CJD9-F1
#
_cell.length_a   1.000
_cell.length_b   1.000
_cell.length_c   1.000
_cell.angle_alpha   90.00
_cell.angle_beta   90.00
_cell.angle_gamma   90.00
#
_symmetry.space_group_name_H-M   'P 1'
#
loop_
_entity.id
_entity.type
_entity.pdbx_description
1 polymer ?
#
loop_
_entity_poly.entity_id
_entity_poly.type
_entity_poly.pdbx_seq_one_letter_code
_entity_poly.pdbx_strand_id
1 'polypeptide(L)'
;LVTVRTDDRPHLAERVKVYRSLDGRPQSAQCVAVEEDGTLVVLRILDKMGRGKEPETGSVPQKGDRVCFTLFEHEQRGGAKLPDPEQTPWTHGGPPGEESAAQAPDPVTEEDVL
;
A
#
# COMPACT_ATOMS: atom_id res chain seq x y z
N LEU A 1 -8.55 22.47 2.76
CA LEU A 1 -7.45 21.89 3.58
C LEU A 1 -8.09 21.05 4.67
N VAL A 2 -7.38 20.06 5.17
CA VAL A 2 -7.80 19.25 6.32
C VAL A 2 -6.68 19.23 7.33
N THR A 3 -6.98 19.44 8.60
CA THR A 3 -6.01 19.27 9.70
C THR A 3 -6.29 17.94 10.39
N VAL A 4 -5.27 17.09 10.45
CA VAL A 4 -5.33 15.77 11.07
C VAL A 4 -4.51 15.81 12.35
N ARG A 5 -5.13 15.42 13.46
CA ARG A 5 -4.41 15.16 14.71
C ARG A 5 -3.99 13.69 14.74
N THR A 6 -2.74 13.42 15.08
CA THR A 6 -2.22 12.08 15.24
C THR A 6 -1.33 11.96 16.47
N ASP A 7 -1.33 10.77 17.08
CA ASP A 7 -0.38 10.38 18.13
C ASP A 7 0.86 9.71 17.52
N ASP A 8 0.85 9.45 16.20
CA ASP A 8 2.00 8.93 15.47
C ASP A 8 3.11 9.98 15.34
N ARG A 9 4.33 9.52 15.05
CA ARG A 9 5.46 10.38 14.70
C ARG A 9 5.83 10.17 13.23
N PRO A 10 5.04 10.70 12.28
CA PRO A 10 5.31 10.49 10.87
C PRO A 10 6.62 11.17 10.48
N HIS A 11 7.48 10.47 9.75
CA HIS A 11 8.66 11.04 9.09
C HIS A 11 8.23 11.83 7.84
N LEU A 12 7.40 12.86 8.05
CA LEU A 12 6.73 13.65 7.02
C LEU A 12 7.28 15.07 7.04
N ALA A 13 7.62 15.59 5.86
CA ALA A 13 7.99 16.99 5.67
C ALA A 13 6.93 17.70 4.83
N GLU A 14 6.99 19.04 4.80
CA GLU A 14 6.18 19.81 3.87
C GLU A 14 6.41 19.38 2.41
N ARG A 15 5.36 19.56 1.59
CA ARG A 15 5.29 19.22 0.16
C ARG A 15 5.35 17.72 -0.16
N VAL A 16 5.58 16.86 0.83
CA VAL A 16 5.53 15.40 0.67
C VAL A 16 4.09 14.95 0.39
N LYS A 17 3.95 14.01 -0.55
CA LYS A 17 2.67 13.41 -0.92
C LYS A 17 2.35 12.26 0.03
N VAL A 18 1.10 12.18 0.44
CA VAL A 18 0.53 11.11 1.26
C VAL A 18 -0.69 10.54 0.58
N TYR A 19 -1.07 9.33 0.96
CA TYR A 19 -2.10 8.55 0.29
C TYR A 19 -3.04 7.94 1.32
N ARG A 20 -4.33 7.88 0.99
CA ARG A 20 -5.32 7.09 1.73
C ARG A 20 -6.15 6.25 0.78
N SER A 21 -6.80 5.22 1.30
CA SER A 21 -7.83 4.50 0.56
C SER A 21 -9.17 5.23 0.69
N LEU A 22 -9.79 5.57 -0.44
CA LEU A 22 -11.14 6.10 -0.55
C LEU A 22 -11.95 5.08 -1.37
N ASP A 23 -12.80 4.31 -0.69
CA ASP A 23 -13.61 3.24 -1.29
C ASP A 23 -12.79 2.28 -2.17
N GLY A 24 -11.61 1.87 -1.67
CA GLY A 24 -10.69 0.96 -2.36
C GLY A 24 -9.85 1.62 -3.44
N ARG A 25 -9.97 2.93 -3.67
CA ARG A 25 -9.17 3.69 -4.63
C ARG A 25 -8.16 4.58 -3.91
N PRO A 26 -6.92 4.71 -4.41
CA PRO A 26 -5.99 5.68 -3.86
C PRO A 26 -6.52 7.10 -4.06
N GLN A 27 -6.56 7.86 -2.96
CA GLN A 27 -6.69 9.30 -2.98
C GLN A 27 -5.41 9.92 -2.43
N SER A 28 -4.90 10.94 -3.12
CA SER A 28 -3.69 11.62 -2.74
C SER A 28 -3.93 12.97 -2.07
N ALA A 29 -3.02 13.30 -1.16
CA ALA A 29 -2.95 14.59 -0.50
C ALA A 29 -1.49 15.04 -0.38
N GLN A 30 -1.27 16.33 -0.16
CA GLN A 30 0.05 16.91 0.10
C GLN A 30 0.11 17.48 1.50
N CYS A 31 1.21 17.22 2.21
CA CYS A 31 1.52 17.89 3.46
C CYS A 31 1.86 19.36 3.19
N VAL A 32 1.12 20.27 3.80
CA VAL A 32 1.31 21.72 3.67
C VAL A 32 2.03 22.29 4.88
N ALA A 33 1.76 21.75 6.07
CA ALA A 33 2.40 22.14 7.32
C ALA A 33 2.39 20.97 8.31
N VAL A 34 3.38 20.98 9.20
CA VAL A 34 3.46 20.10 10.37
C VAL A 34 3.64 21.01 11.58
N GLU A 35 2.71 20.94 12.51
CA GLU A 35 2.60 21.81 13.69
C GLU A 35 2.61 20.96 14.97
N GLU A 36 2.71 21.62 16.13
CA GLU A 36 2.68 20.98 17.47
C GLU A 36 3.59 19.73 17.54
N ASP A 37 4.87 19.91 17.17
CA ASP A 37 5.91 18.87 17.17
C ASP A 37 5.53 17.59 16.41
N GLY A 38 4.69 17.70 15.37
CA GLY A 38 4.28 16.57 14.53
C GLY A 38 2.88 16.02 14.80
N THR A 39 2.22 16.50 15.85
CA THR A 39 0.90 15.99 16.25
C THR A 39 -0.25 16.57 15.41
N LEU A 40 -0.07 17.75 14.81
CA LEU A 40 -1.02 18.36 13.88
C LEU A 40 -0.42 18.43 12.47
N VAL A 41 -1.06 17.74 11.52
CA VAL A 41 -0.64 17.70 10.12
C VAL A 41 -1.70 18.36 9.25
N VAL A 42 -1.30 19.40 8.49
CA VAL A 42 -2.19 20.09 7.56
C VAL A 42 -2.02 19.51 6.16
N LEU A 43 -3.09 18.92 5.64
CA LEU A 43 -3.13 18.26 4.35
C LEU A 43 -3.98 19.02 3.32
N ARG A 44 -3.51 19.04 2.08
CA ARG A 44 -4.29 19.45 0.90
C ARG A 44 -4.66 18.21 0.10
N ILE A 45 -5.95 17.88 0.03
CA ILE A 45 -6.46 16.83 -0.86
C ILE A 45 -6.25 17.28 -2.31
N LEU A 46 -5.70 16.40 -3.15
CA LEU A 46 -5.30 16.73 -4.53
C LEU A 46 -6.25 16.16 -5.58
N ASP A 47 -6.86 15.00 -5.33
CA ASP A 47 -7.66 14.27 -6.31
C ASP A 47 -8.92 13.64 -5.69
N LYS A 48 -9.73 13.00 -6.55
CA LYS A 48 -10.95 12.27 -6.20
C LYS A 48 -12.03 13.08 -5.45
N MET A 49 -12.05 14.41 -5.63
CA MET A 49 -13.08 15.31 -5.07
C MET A 49 -14.26 15.55 -6.04
N GLY A 50 -14.42 14.74 -7.08
CA GLY A 50 -15.39 15.00 -8.15
C GLY A 50 -14.90 16.05 -9.17
N ARG A 51 -15.78 16.41 -10.11
CA ARG A 51 -15.51 17.40 -11.18
C ARG A 51 -16.28 18.72 -10.99
N GLY A 52 -17.10 18.80 -9.94
CA GLY A 52 -17.93 19.97 -9.63
C GLY A 52 -17.16 21.04 -8.87
N LYS A 53 -17.86 22.15 -8.56
CA LYS A 53 -17.33 23.18 -7.65
C LYS A 53 -17.30 22.68 -6.20
N GLU A 54 -18.30 21.91 -5.83
CA GLU A 54 -18.38 21.26 -4.52
C GLU A 54 -17.73 19.87 -4.58
N PRO A 55 -16.93 19.49 -3.57
CA PRO A 55 -16.40 18.15 -3.45
C PRO A 55 -17.51 17.10 -3.37
N GLU A 56 -17.27 15.94 -3.99
CA GLU A 56 -18.16 14.78 -3.85
C GLU A 56 -18.26 14.35 -2.38
N THR A 57 -19.46 13.95 -1.94
CA THR A 57 -19.70 13.52 -0.54
C THR A 57 -18.73 12.40 -0.13
N GLY A 58 -18.09 12.54 1.03
CA GLY A 58 -17.11 11.59 1.54
C GLY A 58 -15.69 11.73 0.97
N SER A 59 -15.51 12.48 -0.12
CA SER A 59 -14.18 12.68 -0.73
C SER A 59 -13.23 13.52 0.12
N VAL A 60 -13.77 14.37 1.00
CA VAL A 60 -13.00 15.18 1.95
C VAL A 60 -13.38 14.76 3.37
N PRO A 61 -12.42 14.37 4.22
CA PRO A 61 -12.71 14.01 5.60
C PRO A 61 -13.35 15.16 6.38
N GLN A 62 -14.31 14.80 7.23
CA GLN A 62 -15.02 15.70 8.13
C GLN A 62 -14.38 15.69 9.52
N LYS A 63 -14.76 16.69 10.34
CA LYS A 63 -14.29 16.77 11.72
C LYS A 63 -14.78 15.56 12.52
N GLY A 64 -13.86 14.85 13.15
CA GLY A 64 -14.15 13.64 13.93
C GLY A 64 -13.91 12.34 13.17
N ASP A 65 -13.73 12.41 11.85
CA ASP A 65 -13.42 11.22 11.05
C ASP A 65 -12.07 10.65 11.46
N ARG A 66 -12.02 9.32 11.60
CA ARG A 66 -10.77 8.58 11.70
C ARG A 66 -10.25 8.30 10.30
N VAL A 67 -9.05 8.79 10.01
CA VAL A 67 -8.39 8.63 8.72
C VAL A 67 -7.02 7.99 8.89
N CYS A 68 -6.60 7.23 7.90
CA CYS A 68 -5.25 6.68 7.83
C CYS A 68 -4.61 7.15 6.53
N PHE A 69 -3.51 7.89 6.65
CA PHE A 69 -2.68 8.30 5.53
C PHE A 69 -1.33 7.59 5.62
N THR A 70 -0.76 7.26 4.46
CA THR A 70 0.55 6.63 4.34
C THR A 70 1.44 7.42 3.40
N LEU A 71 2.75 7.34 3.61
CA LEU A 71 3.77 7.88 2.69
C LEU A 71 3.94 7.00 1.44
N PHE A 72 3.44 5.77 1.48
CA PHE A 72 3.53 4.83 0.38
C PHE A 72 2.34 5.00 -0.56
N GLU A 73 2.65 5.19 -1.84
CA GLU A 73 1.63 5.11 -2.89
C GLU A 73 0.92 3.76 -2.83
N HIS A 74 -0.40 3.79 -2.95
CA HIS A 74 -1.25 2.59 -2.89
C HIS A 74 -1.24 1.84 -4.24
N GLU A 75 -0.05 1.66 -4.80
CA GLU A 75 0.20 0.88 -6.00
C GLU A 75 0.94 -0.41 -5.64
N GLN A 76 0.67 -1.46 -6.41
CA GLN A 76 1.39 -2.71 -6.30
C GLN A 76 2.86 -2.48 -6.67
N ARG A 77 3.74 -2.51 -5.67
CA ARG A 77 5.17 -2.59 -5.92
C ARG A 77 5.51 -4.05 -6.19
N GLY A 78 5.88 -4.37 -7.43
CA GLY A 78 6.51 -5.64 -7.72
C GLY A 78 7.73 -5.82 -6.80
N GLY A 79 7.88 -7.01 -6.22
CA GLY A 79 9.09 -7.35 -5.49
C GLY A 79 10.32 -7.25 -6.38
N ALA A 80 11.51 -7.17 -5.79
CA ALA A 80 12.74 -7.34 -6.55
C ALA A 80 12.66 -8.66 -7.34
N LYS A 81 13.16 -8.66 -8.57
CA LYS A 81 13.30 -9.91 -9.34
C LYS A 81 14.10 -10.90 -8.48
N LEU A 82 13.61 -12.13 -8.38
CA LEU A 82 14.37 -13.19 -7.72
C LEU A 82 15.74 -13.33 -8.43
N PRO A 83 16.82 -13.60 -7.67
CA PRO A 83 18.10 -13.93 -8.27
C PRO A 83 17.96 -15.20 -9.12
N ASP A 84 18.91 -15.44 -10.01
CA ASP A 84 18.92 -16.66 -10.80
C ASP A 84 18.96 -17.90 -9.86
N PRO A 85 18.36 -19.04 -10.27
CA PRO A 85 18.30 -20.25 -9.43
C PRO A 85 19.65 -20.70 -8.88
N GLU A 86 20.73 -20.54 -9.65
CA GLU A 86 22.11 -20.87 -9.28
C GLU A 86 22.66 -19.94 -8.18
N GLN A 87 22.08 -18.75 -8.05
CA GLN A 87 22.42 -17.75 -7.04
C GLN A 87 21.45 -17.78 -5.85
N THR A 88 20.44 -18.65 -5.87
CA THR A 88 19.46 -18.80 -4.79
C THR A 88 19.96 -19.86 -3.80
N PRO A 89 20.28 -19.50 -2.54
CA PRO A 89 20.78 -20.47 -1.56
C PRO A 89 19.71 -21.52 -1.25
N TRP A 90 20.06 -22.78 -1.42
CA TRP A 90 19.16 -23.93 -1.26
C TRP A 90 19.35 -24.58 0.10
N THR A 91 18.27 -24.69 0.85
CA THR A 91 18.31 -25.29 2.19
C THR A 91 18.38 -26.83 2.15
N HIS A 92 17.94 -27.48 1.05
CA HIS A 92 18.04 -28.92 0.79
C HIS A 92 17.99 -29.21 -0.73
N GLY A 93 18.75 -30.19 -1.23
CA GLY A 93 18.51 -30.83 -2.55
C GLY A 93 19.13 -30.21 -3.82
N GLY A 94 19.81 -29.07 -3.73
CA GLY A 94 20.40 -28.39 -4.91
C GLY A 94 19.40 -27.48 -5.62
N PRO A 95 19.86 -26.59 -6.51
CA PRO A 95 18.97 -25.96 -7.48
C PRO A 95 18.30 -27.07 -8.33
N PRO A 96 17.02 -26.92 -8.74
CA PRO A 96 16.41 -27.85 -9.66
C PRO A 96 17.26 -27.92 -10.94
N GLY A 97 17.80 -29.09 -11.26
CA GLY A 97 18.56 -29.30 -12.50
C GLY A 97 17.66 -29.09 -13.72
N GLU A 98 18.27 -28.84 -14.89
CA GLU A 98 17.58 -28.71 -16.19
C GLU A 98 16.66 -29.91 -16.51
N GLU A 99 16.91 -31.08 -15.89
CA GLU A 99 16.13 -32.31 -15.99
C GLU A 99 14.98 -32.43 -14.97
N SER A 100 14.55 -31.34 -14.35
CA SER A 100 13.29 -31.33 -13.59
C SER A 100 12.11 -31.39 -14.56
N ALA A 101 11.99 -32.50 -15.30
CA ALA A 101 10.80 -32.86 -16.01
C ALA A 101 9.65 -32.76 -15.02
N ALA A 102 8.58 -32.04 -15.40
CA ALA A 102 7.40 -31.90 -14.56
C ALA A 102 6.99 -33.29 -14.07
N GLN A 103 7.13 -33.52 -12.78
CA GLN A 103 6.79 -34.79 -12.18
C GLN A 103 5.29 -34.99 -12.43
N ALA A 104 4.92 -36.16 -12.96
CA ALA A 104 3.51 -36.44 -13.22
C ALA A 104 2.75 -36.31 -11.89
N PRO A 105 1.55 -35.69 -11.90
CA PRO A 105 0.74 -35.61 -10.69
C PRO A 105 0.49 -37.02 -10.17
N ASP A 106 0.51 -37.18 -8.85
CA ASP A 106 0.15 -38.45 -8.22
C ASP A 106 -1.29 -38.84 -8.63
N PRO A 107 -1.57 -40.14 -8.79
CA PRO A 107 -2.91 -40.59 -9.11
C PRO A 107 -3.88 -40.25 -7.96
N VAL A 108 -5.11 -39.87 -8.31
CA VAL A 108 -6.17 -39.58 -7.34
C VAL A 108 -6.40 -40.80 -6.45
N THR A 109 -6.39 -40.59 -5.14
CA THR A 109 -6.63 -41.62 -4.13
C THR A 109 -8.04 -41.50 -3.56
N GLU A 110 -8.49 -42.54 -2.84
CA GLU A 110 -9.81 -42.52 -2.17
C GLU A 110 -9.90 -41.44 -1.08
N GLU A 111 -8.76 -40.97 -0.55
CA GLU A 111 -8.70 -39.90 0.46
C GLU A 111 -8.98 -38.51 -0.13
N ASP A 112 -8.84 -38.31 -1.44
CA ASP A 112 -9.03 -37.02 -2.12
C ASP A 112 -10.51 -36.68 -2.40
N VAL A 113 -11.45 -37.58 -2.08
CA VAL A 113 -12.88 -37.47 -2.42
C VAL A 113 -13.77 -37.39 -1.16
N LEU A 114 -13.20 -37.07 0.01
CA LEU A 114 -13.90 -36.96 1.30
C LEU A 114 -14.41 -35.55 1.62
#